data_AF-A0A9Y2P0Y8-F1
#
_entry.id   AF-A0A9Y2P0Y8-F1
#
_cell.length_a   1.000
_cell.length_b   1.000
_cell.length_c   1.000
_cell.angle_alpha   90.00
_cell.angle_beta   90.00
_cell.angle_gamma   90.00
#
_symmetry.space_group_name_H-M   'P 1'
#
loop_
_entity.id
_entity.type
_entity.pdbx_description
1 polymer ?
#
loop_
_entity_poly.entity_id
_entity_poly.type
_entity_poly.pdbx_seq_one_letter_code
_entity_poly.pdbx_strand_id
1 'polypeptide(L)'
;MRNLTDEKGTEVSVPVCPQRIVSLHDLKLTIPLIELGIIPVGSHGRSDSETTAFFRSSAAVTGVDFGTSDNTWVGGKPADIEKIASLNPDLILTTTWQSADLDQLRALAPTVVFD
;
A
#
# COMPACT_ATOMS: atom_id res chain seq x y z
N MET A 1 -4.97 9.64 -17.16
CA MET A 1 -5.66 9.67 -15.86
C MET A 1 -7.08 9.14 -16.05
N ARG A 2 -7.66 8.56 -15.01
CA ARG A 2 -9.07 8.16 -14.93
C ARG A 2 -9.62 8.58 -13.57
N ASN A 3 -10.82 9.13 -13.53
CA ASN A 3 -11.48 9.42 -12.27
C ASN A 3 -12.18 8.16 -11.75
N LEU A 4 -12.06 7.92 -10.45
CA LEU A 4 -12.85 6.95 -9.70
C LEU A 4 -13.41 7.61 -8.45
N THR A 5 -14.57 7.16 -8.00
CA THR A 5 -15.08 7.52 -6.68
C THR A 5 -14.67 6.42 -5.71
N ASP A 6 -13.91 6.77 -4.67
CA ASP A 6 -13.52 5.81 -3.63
C ASP A 6 -14.72 5.45 -2.73
N GLU A 7 -14.55 4.48 -1.83
CA GLU A 7 -15.66 4.00 -0.99
C GLU A 7 -16.05 4.99 0.13
N LYS A 8 -15.35 6.13 0.23
CA LYS A 8 -15.75 7.30 1.02
C LYS A 8 -16.52 8.34 0.21
N GLY A 9 -16.77 8.12 -1.08
CA GLY A 9 -17.44 9.07 -1.95
C GLY A 9 -16.52 10.18 -2.49
N THR A 10 -15.20 10.07 -2.31
CA THR A 10 -14.24 11.06 -2.82
C THR A 10 -13.92 10.74 -4.27
N GLU A 11 -14.00 11.73 -5.17
CA GLU A 11 -13.48 11.57 -6.53
C GLU A 11 -11.94 11.69 -6.53
N VAL A 12 -11.26 10.66 -7.05
CA VAL A 12 -9.80 10.56 -7.11
C VAL A 12 -9.39 10.34 -8.56
N SER A 13 -8.49 11.17 -9.07
CA SER A 13 -7.91 11.00 -10.41
C SER A 13 -6.66 10.12 -10.33
N VAL A 14 -6.75 8.89 -10.85
CA VAL A 14 -5.66 7.91 -10.78
C VAL A 14 -4.96 7.71 -12.14
N PRO A 15 -3.69 7.28 -12.15
CA PRO A 15 -3.04 6.81 -13.37
C PRO A 15 -3.79 5.63 -13.97
N VAL A 16 -3.83 5.54 -15.31
CA VAL A 16 -4.46 4.39 -16.01
C VAL A 16 -3.61 3.13 -15.85
N CYS A 17 -2.28 3.29 -15.75
CA CYS A 17 -1.30 2.22 -15.57
C CYS A 17 -0.31 2.63 -14.46
N PRO A 18 -0.69 2.58 -13.17
CA PRO A 18 0.22 2.93 -12.08
C PRO A 18 1.44 1.99 -12.06
N GLN A 19 2.61 2.56 -11.82
CA GLN A 19 3.90 1.87 -11.83
C GLN A 19 4.54 1.81 -10.43
N ARG A 20 4.15 2.69 -9.50
CA ARG A 20 4.74 2.84 -8.17
C ARG A 20 3.65 2.86 -7.11
N ILE A 21 3.05 1.69 -6.88
CA ILE A 21 1.94 1.53 -5.95
C ILE A 21 2.46 1.33 -4.53
N VAL A 22 1.89 2.08 -3.58
CA VAL A 22 2.02 1.79 -2.14
C VAL A 22 0.69 1.25 -1.60
N SER A 23 0.74 0.12 -0.89
CA SER A 23 -0.45 -0.57 -0.36
C SER A 23 -0.45 -0.60 1.18
N LEU A 24 -1.44 -0.01 1.82
CA LEU A 24 -1.44 0.20 3.28
C LEU A 24 -2.24 -0.83 4.08
N HIS A 25 -2.50 -2.00 3.50
CA HIS A 25 -3.04 -3.16 4.20
C HIS A 25 -2.57 -4.48 3.54
N ASP A 26 -1.97 -5.36 4.32
CA ASP A 26 -1.37 -6.62 3.86
C ASP A 26 -2.41 -7.56 3.24
N LEU A 27 -3.42 -7.94 4.03
CA LEU A 27 -4.44 -8.90 3.63
C LEU A 27 -5.45 -8.35 2.61
N LYS A 28 -5.98 -7.14 2.83
CA LYS A 28 -7.06 -6.57 2.02
C LYS A 28 -6.59 -5.97 0.70
N LEU A 29 -5.31 -5.56 0.59
CA LEU A 29 -4.81 -4.82 -0.58
C LEU A 29 -3.55 -5.45 -1.18
N THR A 30 -2.52 -5.70 -0.36
CA THR A 30 -1.21 -6.17 -0.88
C THR A 30 -1.28 -7.57 -1.47
N ILE A 31 -1.91 -8.53 -0.78
CA ILE A 31 -2.07 -9.90 -1.31
C ILE A 31 -2.87 -9.90 -2.61
N PRO A 32 -4.05 -9.25 -2.70
CA PRO A 32 -4.77 -9.14 -3.97
C PRO A 32 -3.96 -8.52 -5.11
N LEU A 33 -3.13 -7.50 -4.84
CA LEU A 33 -2.23 -6.95 -5.85
C LEU A 33 -1.23 -8.00 -6.33
N ILE A 34 -0.60 -8.75 -5.42
CA ILE A 34 0.35 -9.81 -5.75
C ILE A 34 -0.33 -10.91 -6.58
N GLU A 35 -1.55 -11.32 -6.23
CA GLU A 35 -2.34 -12.30 -6.98
C GLU A 35 -2.67 -11.83 -8.41
N LEU A 36 -2.80 -10.51 -8.62
CA LEU A 36 -2.94 -9.89 -9.93
C LEU A 36 -1.61 -9.72 -10.68
N GLY A 37 -0.50 -10.22 -10.13
CA GLY A 37 0.84 -10.11 -10.70
C GLY A 37 1.50 -8.74 -10.49
N ILE A 38 0.99 -7.93 -9.55
CA ILE A 38 1.50 -6.60 -9.24
C ILE A 38 2.21 -6.63 -7.89
N ILE A 39 3.52 -6.39 -7.90
CA ILE A 39 4.30 -6.18 -6.67
C ILE A 39 4.33 -4.68 -6.37
N PRO A 40 3.70 -4.20 -5.28
CA PRO A 40 3.80 -2.79 -4.92
C PRO A 40 5.24 -2.42 -4.54
N VAL A 41 5.62 -1.16 -4.71
CA VAL A 41 6.96 -0.67 -4.33
C VAL A 41 7.10 -0.50 -2.82
N GLY A 42 5.97 -0.32 -2.12
CA GLY A 42 5.94 -0.31 -0.66
C GLY A 42 4.64 -0.85 -0.11
N SER A 43 4.70 -1.45 1.08
CA SER A 43 3.51 -1.98 1.72
C SER A 43 3.54 -1.90 3.24
N HIS A 44 2.35 -1.76 3.82
CA HIS A 44 2.10 -2.16 5.20
C HIS A 44 2.55 -3.62 5.40
N GLY A 45 3.06 -3.91 6.59
CA GLY A 45 3.36 -5.26 7.03
C GLY A 45 3.18 -5.40 8.53
N ARG A 46 3.06 -6.64 9.00
CA ARG A 46 3.21 -7.00 10.40
C ARG A 46 4.69 -7.04 10.72
N SER A 47 5.03 -6.79 11.97
CA SER A 47 6.41 -6.81 12.43
C SER A 47 6.45 -7.56 13.76
N ASP A 48 7.40 -8.49 13.86
CA ASP A 48 7.75 -9.18 15.10
C ASP A 48 8.93 -8.48 15.81
N SER A 49 9.59 -7.54 15.13
CA SER A 49 10.68 -6.72 15.64
C SER A 49 10.83 -5.41 14.84
N GLU A 50 11.60 -4.44 15.34
CA GLU A 50 11.79 -3.14 14.68
C GLU A 50 12.39 -3.23 13.26
N THR A 51 13.07 -4.34 12.93
CA THR A 51 13.80 -4.49 11.66
C THR A 51 13.23 -5.56 10.74
N THR A 52 12.31 -6.39 11.23
CA THR A 52 11.70 -7.47 10.43
C THR A 52 10.20 -7.26 10.31
N ALA A 53 9.73 -7.30 9.06
CA ALA A 53 8.32 -7.27 8.74
C ALA A 53 7.96 -8.40 7.78
N PHE A 54 6.68 -8.75 7.77
CA PHE A 54 6.11 -9.75 6.89
C PHE A 54 4.68 -9.37 6.48
N PHE A 55 4.24 -9.85 5.32
CA PHE A 55 2.83 -9.84 4.97
C PHE A 55 2.12 -11.01 5.64
N ARG A 56 1.11 -10.75 6.48
CA ARG A 56 0.40 -11.83 7.15
C ARG A 56 -0.14 -12.84 6.13
N SER A 57 0.24 -14.11 6.28
CA SER A 57 -0.16 -15.24 5.43
C SER A 57 0.36 -15.23 3.98
N SER A 58 0.93 -14.14 3.46
CA SER A 58 1.29 -14.03 2.03
C SER A 58 2.28 -15.10 1.58
N ALA A 59 3.38 -15.32 2.32
CA ALA A 59 4.40 -16.28 1.94
C ALA A 59 3.83 -17.69 1.71
N ALA A 60 2.81 -18.09 2.48
CA ALA A 60 2.17 -19.40 2.35
C ALA A 60 1.20 -19.51 1.16
N VAL A 61 0.64 -18.39 0.67
CA VAL A 61 -0.41 -18.39 -0.37
C VAL A 61 0.09 -17.87 -1.73
N THR A 62 1.05 -16.95 -1.74
CA THR A 62 1.62 -16.36 -2.97
C THR A 62 3.11 -16.66 -3.16
N GLY A 63 3.82 -17.10 -2.11
CA GLY A 63 5.28 -17.23 -2.12
C GLY A 63 6.02 -15.89 -2.01
N VAL A 64 5.30 -14.77 -1.84
CA VAL A 64 5.87 -13.41 -1.79
C VAL A 64 5.84 -12.85 -0.37
N ASP A 65 6.97 -12.29 0.04
CA ASP A 65 7.14 -11.49 1.25
C ASP A 65 8.18 -10.37 1.01
N PHE A 66 8.45 -9.52 2.00
CA PHE A 66 9.48 -8.47 1.89
C PHE A 66 10.88 -9.05 1.58
N GLY A 67 11.21 -10.23 2.13
CA GLY A 67 12.51 -10.87 1.90
C GLY A 67 12.66 -11.54 0.53
N THR A 68 11.58 -11.65 -0.25
CA THR A 68 11.56 -12.35 -1.54
C THR A 68 11.08 -11.47 -2.70
N SER A 69 10.92 -10.16 -2.47
CA SER A 69 10.45 -9.21 -3.47
C SER A 69 11.12 -7.85 -3.33
N ASP A 70 10.99 -7.01 -4.36
CA ASP A 70 11.48 -5.62 -4.35
C ASP A 70 10.55 -4.66 -3.57
N ASN A 71 9.67 -5.19 -2.72
CA ASN A 71 8.76 -4.39 -1.90
C ASN A 71 9.46 -3.83 -0.65
N THR A 72 9.23 -2.56 -0.34
CA THR A 72 9.75 -1.92 0.88
C THR A 72 8.69 -1.88 1.99
N TRP A 73 9.05 -2.29 3.21
CA TRP A 73 8.17 -2.12 4.36
C TRP A 73 8.05 -0.65 4.78
N VAL A 74 6.83 -0.12 4.68
CA VAL A 74 6.50 1.27 5.03
C VAL A 74 5.78 1.39 6.38
N GLY A 75 6.00 0.45 7.29
CA GLY A 75 5.46 0.50 8.64
C GLY A 75 4.17 -0.29 8.86
N GLY A 76 3.61 -0.13 10.06
CA GLY A 76 2.45 -0.89 10.53
C GLY A 76 1.15 -0.08 10.44
N LYS A 77 0.63 0.29 11.61
CA LYS A 77 -0.54 1.16 11.79
C LYS A 77 -0.22 2.11 12.96
N PRO A 78 0.18 3.38 12.68
CA PRO A 78 0.20 4.01 11.37
C PRO A 78 1.32 3.51 10.46
N ALA A 79 1.11 3.65 9.15
CA ALA A 79 2.18 3.59 8.16
C ALA A 79 3.08 4.83 8.27
N ASP A 80 4.36 4.66 7.93
CA ASP A 80 5.41 5.67 7.99
C ASP A 80 5.38 6.55 6.74
N ILE A 81 4.89 7.78 6.89
CA ILE A 81 4.71 8.74 5.80
C ILE A 81 6.05 9.11 5.14
N GLU A 82 7.15 9.19 5.89
CA GLU A 82 8.46 9.55 5.34
C GLU A 82 9.00 8.42 4.47
N LYS A 83 8.84 7.17 4.91
CA LYS A 83 9.18 6.01 4.08
C LYS A 83 8.34 5.97 2.81
N ILE A 84 7.04 6.24 2.90
CA ILE A 84 6.16 6.30 1.72
C ILE A 84 6.63 7.39 0.76
N ALA A 85 6.94 8.58 1.27
CA ALA A 85 7.43 9.70 0.46
C ALA A 85 8.73 9.35 -0.26
N SER A 86 9.67 8.66 0.41
CA SER A 86 10.94 8.23 -0.20
C SER A 86 10.78 7.31 -1.41
N LEU A 87 9.63 6.60 -1.50
CA LEU A 87 9.32 5.71 -2.60
C LEU A 87 8.72 6.43 -3.81
N ASN A 88 8.44 7.74 -3.75
CA ASN A 88 7.83 8.50 -4.85
C ASN A 88 6.66 7.75 -5.53
N PRO A 89 5.60 7.41 -4.79
CA PRO A 89 4.49 6.63 -5.33
C PRO A 89 3.72 7.43 -6.39
N ASP A 90 3.09 6.72 -7.34
CA ASP A 90 2.13 7.30 -8.28
C ASP A 90 0.68 6.90 -7.96
N LEU A 91 0.49 6.01 -6.98
CA LEU A 91 -0.80 5.61 -6.43
C LEU A 91 -0.61 5.05 -5.01
N ILE A 92 -1.46 5.48 -4.08
CA ILE A 92 -1.54 4.93 -2.73
C ILE A 92 -2.91 4.28 -2.54
N LEU A 93 -2.93 3.02 -2.12
CA LEU A 93 -4.15 2.30 -1.74
C LEU A 93 -4.18 2.16 -0.22
N THR A 94 -5.28 2.56 0.40
CA THR A 94 -5.44 2.50 1.85
C THR A 94 -6.84 2.03 2.25
N THR A 95 -7.05 1.77 3.54
CA THR A 95 -8.35 1.43 4.08
C THR A 95 -8.69 2.30 5.29
N THR A 96 -9.96 2.30 5.70
CA THR A 96 -10.40 2.99 6.93
C THR A 96 -9.77 2.42 8.20
N TRP A 97 -9.24 1.19 8.14
CA TRP A 97 -8.49 0.60 9.23
C TRP A 97 -7.11 1.25 9.42
N GLN A 98 -6.50 1.81 8.38
CA GLN A 98 -5.19 2.45 8.49
C GLN A 98 -5.30 3.79 9.27
N SER A 99 -4.34 4.06 10.15
CA SER A 99 -4.33 5.27 11.00
C SER A 99 -3.29 6.31 10.57
N ALA A 100 -2.59 6.09 9.46
CA ALA A 100 -1.77 7.11 8.83
C ALA A 100 -2.65 8.30 8.38
N ASP A 101 -2.10 9.52 8.46
CA ASP A 101 -2.83 10.74 8.11
C ASP A 101 -3.19 10.76 6.61
N LEU A 102 -4.49 10.81 6.32
CA LEU A 102 -5.00 10.71 4.95
C LEU A 102 -4.65 11.92 4.10
N ASP A 103 -4.57 13.11 4.70
CA ASP A 103 -4.25 14.34 3.98
C ASP A 103 -2.77 14.37 3.61
N GLN A 104 -1.90 13.88 4.50
CA GLN A 104 -0.49 13.67 4.19
C GLN A 104 -0.29 12.64 3.07
N LEU A 105 -1.02 11.52 3.07
CA LEU A 105 -0.95 10.54 1.98
C LEU A 105 -1.39 11.16 0.64
N ARG A 106 -2.49 11.91 0.64
CA ARG A 106 -3.02 12.60 -0.55
C ARG A 106 -2.08 13.68 -1.09
N ALA A 107 -1.27 14.28 -0.22
CA ALA A 107 -0.24 15.22 -0.64
C ALA A 107 0.94 14.54 -1.36
N LEU A 108 1.17 13.24 -1.13
CA LEU A 108 2.24 12.47 -1.78
C LEU A 108 1.82 11.92 -3.15
N ALA A 109 0.60 11.37 -3.26
CA ALA A 109 0.10 10.77 -4.50
C ALA A 109 -1.44 10.62 -4.47
N PRO A 110 -2.10 10.38 -5.64
CA PRO A 110 -3.49 9.96 -5.67
C PRO A 110 -3.73 8.81 -4.69
N THR A 111 -4.63 9.01 -3.73
CA THR A 111 -4.88 8.07 -2.65
C THR A 111 -6.32 7.60 -2.68
N VAL A 112 -6.51 6.28 -2.80
CA VAL A 112 -7.83 5.63 -2.87
C VAL A 112 -8.10 4.87 -1.57
N VAL A 113 -9.28 5.09 -0.99
CA VAL A 113 -9.72 4.38 0.22
C VAL A 113 -10.70 3.26 -0.14
N PHE A 114 -10.40 2.04 0.35
CA PHE A 114 -11.27 0.87 0.29
C PHE A 114 -11.73 0.45 1.70
N ASP A 115 -12.94 -0.07 1.87
CA ASP A 115 -13.51 -0.63 3.11
C ASP A 115 -14.33 -1.90 2.89
#